data_AF-A0A7I7YQW6-F1
#
_entry.id   AF-A0A7I7YQW6-F1
#
_cell.length_a   1.000
_cell.length_b   1.000
_cell.length_c   1.000
_cell.angle_alpha   90.00
_cell.angle_beta   90.00
_cell.angle_gamma   90.00
#
_symmetry.space_group_name_H-M   'P 1'
#
loop_
_entity.id
_entity.type
_entity.pdbx_description
1 polymer ?
#
loop_
_entity_poly.entity_id
_entity_poly.type
_entity_poly.pdbx_seq_one_letter_code
_entity_poly.pdbx_strand_id
1 'polypeptide(L)'
;MSTSNDDHHYRNLAVDKLRPSELRWALNNDAVHGIAYAFRNPVAVAEASDDPADDRETYLVRVKRDHLVRALEKINDWIGENPGPAGMHAYGFLRALSREGLSERTAGDDGHV
;
A
#
# COMPACT_ATOMS: atom_id res chain seq x y z
N MET A 1 17.86 1.74 -30.32
CA MET A 1 17.97 1.80 -28.84
C MET A 1 16.56 1.92 -28.30
N SER A 2 16.03 0.88 -27.66
CA SER A 2 14.66 0.88 -27.12
C SER A 2 14.66 1.63 -25.80
N THR A 3 14.23 2.89 -25.82
CA THR A 3 14.05 3.70 -24.61
C THR A 3 12.96 3.08 -23.75
N SER A 4 13.37 2.60 -22.56
CA SER A 4 12.54 2.02 -21.51
C SER A 4 11.40 2.94 -21.11
N ASN A 5 10.22 2.76 -21.73
CA ASN A 5 8.99 3.42 -21.32
C ASN A 5 8.32 2.70 -20.12
N ASP A 6 8.89 1.58 -19.67
CA ASP A 6 8.35 0.74 -18.57
C ASP A 6 8.53 1.39 -17.18
N ASP A 7 9.53 2.27 -17.02
CA ASP A 7 9.82 2.91 -15.73
C ASP A 7 8.78 3.97 -15.32
N HIS A 8 8.02 4.53 -16.27
CA HIS A 8 6.99 5.54 -15.97
C HIS A 8 5.74 4.99 -15.28
N HIS A 9 5.58 3.66 -15.22
CA HIS A 9 4.40 3.02 -14.63
C HIS A 9 4.56 2.67 -13.16
N TYR A 10 5.79 2.55 -12.66
CA TYR A 10 6.06 2.22 -11.27
C TYR A 10 6.17 3.49 -10.41
N ARG A 11 5.56 3.45 -9.23
CA ARG A 11 5.65 4.50 -8.22
C ARG A 11 6.17 3.94 -6.91
N ASN A 12 6.92 4.77 -6.20
CA ASN A 12 7.28 4.50 -4.82
C ASN A 12 6.12 4.96 -3.94
N LEU A 13 5.70 4.09 -3.03
CA LEU A 13 4.60 4.31 -2.11
C LEU A 13 5.13 4.12 -0.70
N ALA A 14 4.96 5.13 0.16
CA ALA A 14 5.30 5.03 1.56
C ALA A 14 4.07 4.52 2.32
N VAL A 15 3.95 3.22 2.53
CA VAL A 15 2.80 2.62 3.23
C VAL A 15 3.00 2.78 4.74
N ASP A 16 2.49 3.88 5.29
CA ASP A 16 2.61 4.26 6.71
C ASP A 16 1.69 3.45 7.62
N LYS A 17 2.19 3.17 8.82
CA LYS A 17 1.44 2.57 9.95
C LYS A 17 0.76 1.24 9.64
N LEU A 18 1.46 0.37 8.91
CA LEU A 18 0.96 -0.95 8.58
C LEU A 18 1.23 -1.94 9.72
N ARG A 19 0.18 -2.62 10.20
CA ARG A 19 0.32 -3.66 11.23
C ARG A 19 0.88 -4.97 10.63
N PRO A 20 1.59 -5.80 11.42
CA PRO A 20 2.08 -7.10 10.97
C PRO A 20 0.96 -8.02 10.44
N SER A 21 -0.23 -7.96 11.04
CA SER A 21 -1.39 -8.73 10.59
C SER A 21 -1.95 -8.26 9.25
N GLU A 22 -1.89 -6.95 8.96
CA GLU A 22 -2.33 -6.35 7.70
C GLU A 22 -1.33 -6.66 6.58
N LEU A 23 -0.03 -6.58 6.88
CA LEU A 23 1.03 -7.01 5.96
C LEU A 23 0.90 -8.51 5.64
N ARG A 24 0.68 -9.35 6.66
CA ARG A 24 0.49 -10.79 6.46
C ARG A 24 -0.73 -11.07 5.59
N TRP A 25 -1.81 -10.32 5.77
CA TRP A 25 -2.98 -10.42 4.90
C TRP A 25 -2.61 -10.07 3.44
N ALA A 26 -1.90 -8.97 3.21
CA ALA A 26 -1.48 -8.55 1.87
C ALA A 26 -0.56 -9.56 1.17
N LEU A 27 0.34 -10.19 1.92
CA LEU A 27 1.24 -11.21 1.36
C LEU A 27 0.50 -12.51 0.99
N ASN A 28 -0.52 -12.88 1.76
CA ASN A 28 -1.28 -14.12 1.58
C ASN A 28 -2.41 -13.98 0.56
N ASN A 29 -2.91 -12.77 0.31
CA ASN A 29 -4.08 -12.52 -0.55
C ASN A 29 -3.71 -11.89 -1.89
N ASP A 30 -2.55 -12.24 -2.45
CA ASP A 30 -2.12 -11.73 -3.76
C ASP A 30 -3.13 -12.05 -4.87
N ALA A 31 -3.84 -13.18 -4.78
CA ALA A 31 -4.91 -13.51 -5.73
C ALA A 31 -6.06 -12.49 -5.75
N VAL A 32 -6.28 -11.77 -4.64
CA VAL A 32 -7.30 -10.73 -4.52
C VAL A 32 -6.84 -9.45 -5.20
N HIS A 33 -5.64 -8.95 -4.87
CA HIS A 33 -5.24 -7.58 -5.25
C HIS A 33 -4.06 -7.51 -6.24
N GLY A 34 -3.25 -8.56 -6.36
CA GLY A 34 -2.18 -8.68 -7.37
C GLY A 34 -0.99 -7.75 -7.17
N ILE A 35 -0.77 -7.25 -5.95
CA ILE A 35 0.33 -6.34 -5.59
C ILE A 35 1.21 -6.87 -4.45
N ALA A 36 1.10 -8.14 -4.06
CA ALA A 36 1.94 -8.69 -3.01
C ALA A 36 3.43 -8.63 -3.36
N TYR A 37 3.76 -8.62 -4.67
CA TYR A 37 5.14 -8.43 -5.15
C TYR A 37 5.81 -7.17 -4.58
N ALA A 38 5.05 -6.10 -4.33
CA ALA A 38 5.57 -4.84 -3.81
C ALA A 38 5.98 -4.94 -2.33
N PHE A 39 5.32 -5.83 -1.58
CA PHE A 39 5.52 -6.04 -0.14
C PHE A 39 6.48 -7.18 0.18
N ARG A 40 6.73 -8.09 -0.77
CA ARG A 40 7.74 -9.16 -0.62
C ARG A 40 9.16 -8.62 -0.60
N ASN A 41 9.40 -7.51 -1.30
CA ASN A 41 10.72 -6.90 -1.40
C ASN A 41 10.60 -5.38 -1.27
N PRO A 42 10.28 -4.87 -0.06
CA PRO A 42 10.19 -3.44 0.17
C PRO A 42 11.55 -2.77 -0.06
N VAL A 43 11.51 -1.54 -0.55
CA VAL A 43 12.69 -0.70 -0.80
C VAL A 43 13.34 -0.29 0.51
N ALA A 44 12.53 0.01 1.53
CA ALA A 44 12.98 0.30 2.88
C ALA A 44 11.85 0.07 3.88
N VAL A 45 12.22 -0.19 5.13
CA VAL A 45 11.30 -0.29 6.27
C VAL A 45 11.78 0.71 7.32
N ALA A 46 10.88 1.57 7.79
CA ALA A 46 11.12 2.38 8.98
C ALA A 46 10.42 1.70 10.15
N GLU A 47 11.21 1.35 11.17
CA GLU A 47 10.75 0.69 12.38
C GLU A 47 9.73 1.56 13.13
N ALA A 48 8.89 0.89 13.92
CA ALA A 48 7.83 1.50 14.68
C ALA A 48 8.34 2.58 15.66
N SER A 49 7.43 3.46 16.06
CA SER A 49 7.69 4.53 17.04
C SER A 49 8.32 3.96 18.32
N ASP A 50 9.02 4.80 19.11
CA ASP A 50 9.61 4.41 20.42
C ASP A 50 8.61 3.82 21.46
N ASP A 51 7.33 3.68 21.12
CA ASP A 51 6.33 2.98 21.92
C ASP A 51 6.41 1.47 21.65
N PRO A 52 6.82 0.65 22.64
CA PRO A 52 6.93 -0.81 22.48
C PRO A 52 5.58 -1.51 22.29
N ALA A 53 4.45 -0.82 22.51
CA ALA A 53 3.11 -1.32 22.20
C ALA A 53 2.65 -0.97 20.77
N ASP A 54 3.39 -0.12 20.06
CA ASP A 54 3.14 0.20 18.66
C ASP A 54 3.95 -0.74 17.76
N ASP A 55 3.30 -1.76 17.21
CA ASP A 55 3.90 -2.73 16.30
C ASP A 55 3.81 -2.31 14.83
N ARG A 56 3.40 -1.08 14.54
CA ARG A 56 3.16 -0.60 13.18
C ARG A 56 4.43 -0.06 12.53
N GLU A 57 4.73 -0.52 11.34
CA GLU A 57 5.91 -0.10 10.58
C GLU A 57 5.51 0.65 9.31
N THR A 58 6.45 1.42 8.76
CA THR A 58 6.28 2.10 7.48
C THR A 58 7.09 1.40 6.40
N TYR A 59 6.43 0.99 5.32
CA TYR A 59 7.05 0.26 4.22
C TYR A 59 7.11 1.11 2.97
N LEU A 60 8.33 1.40 2.50
CA LEU A 60 8.54 2.00 1.19
C LEU A 60 8.53 0.89 0.14
N VAL A 61 7.50 0.87 -0.71
CA VAL A 61 7.29 -0.18 -1.73
C VAL A 61 7.24 0.41 -3.13
N ARG A 62 7.60 -0.39 -4.15
CA ARG A 62 7.49 0.01 -5.56
C ARG A 62 6.35 -0.74 -6.23
N VAL A 63 5.32 -0.03 -6.68
CA VAL A 63 4.10 -0.64 -7.27
C VAL A 63 3.73 0.04 -8.58
N LYS A 64 3.18 -0.73 -9.54
CA LYS A 64 2.61 -0.13 -10.75
C LYS A 64 1.35 0.66 -10.43
N ARG A 65 1.20 1.88 -10.98
CA ARG A 65 0.04 2.76 -10.74
C ARG A 65 -1.28 2.07 -11.06
N ASP A 66 -1.38 1.42 -12.23
CA ASP A 66 -2.61 0.74 -12.65
C ASP A 66 -2.92 -0.47 -11.76
N HIS A 67 -1.90 -1.14 -11.24
CA HIS A 67 -2.07 -2.23 -10.30
C HIS A 67 -2.55 -1.73 -8.94
N LEU A 68 -2.06 -0.57 -8.48
CA LEU A 68 -2.51 0.06 -7.24
C LEU A 68 -4.00 0.42 -7.32
N VAL A 69 -4.44 1.10 -8.39
CA VAL A 69 -5.86 1.45 -8.57
C VAL A 69 -6.74 0.20 -8.55
N ARG A 70 -6.38 -0.82 -9.35
CA ARG A 70 -7.11 -2.10 -9.38
C ARG A 70 -7.08 -2.83 -8.04
N ALA A 71 -5.96 -2.75 -7.31
CA ALA A 71 -5.84 -3.36 -5.99
C ALA A 71 -6.81 -2.69 -5.00
N LEU A 72 -6.88 -1.36 -4.97
CA LEU A 72 -7.80 -0.62 -4.10
C LEU A 72 -9.25 -1.03 -4.34
N GLU A 73 -9.67 -1.09 -5.60
CA GLU A 73 -11.02 -1.52 -5.99
C GLU A 73 -11.31 -2.95 -5.55
N LYS A 74 -10.42 -3.90 -5.90
CA LYS A 74 -10.62 -5.32 -5.56
C LYS A 74 -10.60 -5.59 -4.07
N ILE A 75 -9.75 -4.90 -3.30
CA ILE A 75 -9.73 -5.04 -1.84
C ILE A 75 -11.04 -4.53 -1.25
N ASN A 76 -11.56 -3.40 -1.74
CA ASN A 76 -12.83 -2.85 -1.29
C ASN A 76 -14.01 -3.80 -1.57
N ASP A 77 -14.07 -4.37 -2.78
CA ASP A 77 -15.09 -5.37 -3.13
C ASP A 77 -14.99 -6.61 -2.24
N TRP A 78 -13.77 -7.13 -2.05
CA TRP A 78 -13.52 -8.30 -1.21
C TRP A 78 -13.94 -8.07 0.25
N ILE A 79 -13.71 -6.87 0.81
CA ILE A 79 -14.17 -6.51 2.17
C ILE A 79 -15.69 -6.58 2.27
N GLY A 80 -16.41 -6.12 1.25
CA GLY A 80 -17.87 -6.20 1.20
C GLY A 80 -18.39 -7.63 1.25
N GLU A 81 -17.67 -8.56 0.63
CA GLU A 81 -18.01 -9.99 0.60
C GLU A 81 -17.51 -10.78 1.82
N ASN A 82 -16.52 -10.26 2.56
CA ASN A 82 -15.85 -10.95 3.67
C ASN A 82 -15.93 -10.15 4.98
N PRO A 83 -17.13 -10.03 5.58
CA PRO A 83 -17.27 -9.39 6.88
C PRO A 83 -16.57 -10.22 7.97
N GLY A 84 -15.82 -9.56 8.84
CA GLY A 84 -15.16 -10.20 9.99
C GLY A 84 -13.68 -9.84 10.16
N PRO A 85 -12.91 -10.63 10.93
CA PRO A 85 -11.52 -10.31 11.26
C PRO A 85 -10.60 -10.17 10.04
N ALA A 86 -10.78 -11.04 9.03
CA ALA A 86 -10.01 -10.95 7.79
C ALA A 86 -10.35 -9.68 6.98
N GLY A 87 -11.64 -9.30 6.96
CA GLY A 87 -12.10 -8.02 6.41
C GLY A 87 -11.51 -6.81 7.14
N MET A 88 -11.35 -6.89 8.46
CA MET A 88 -10.70 -5.82 9.24
C MET A 88 -9.22 -5.66 8.89
N HIS A 89 -8.49 -6.76 8.67
CA HIS A 89 -7.09 -6.69 8.21
C HIS A 89 -6.99 -6.15 6.77
N ALA A 90 -7.88 -6.59 5.88
CA ALA A 90 -7.98 -6.07 4.52
C ALA A 90 -8.28 -4.57 4.51
N TYR A 91 -9.19 -4.11 5.37
CA TYR A 91 -9.54 -2.70 5.53
C TYR A 91 -8.37 -1.87 6.05
N GLY A 92 -7.63 -2.37 7.05
CA GLY A 92 -6.42 -1.73 7.55
C GLY A 92 -5.39 -1.53 6.43
N PHE A 93 -5.15 -2.58 5.63
CA PHE A 93 -4.26 -2.52 4.48
C PHE A 93 -4.76 -1.54 3.39
N LEU A 94 -6.06 -1.58 3.04
CA LEU A 94 -6.68 -0.65 2.10
C LEU A 94 -6.50 0.81 2.54
N ARG A 95 -6.68 1.09 3.84
CA ARG A 95 -6.54 2.42 4.40
C ARG A 95 -5.10 2.92 4.32
N ALA A 96 -4.12 2.06 4.63
CA ALA A 96 -2.70 2.38 4.53
C ALA A 96 -2.30 2.69 3.07
N LEU A 97 -2.79 1.89 2.11
CA LEU A 97 -2.59 2.16 0.68
C LEU A 97 -3.28 3.44 0.20
N SER A 98 -4.51 3.71 0.65
CA SER A 98 -5.31 4.85 0.17
C SER A 98 -4.78 6.18 0.68
N ARG A 99 -4.25 6.22 1.92
CA ARG A 99 -3.64 7.43 2.47
C ARG A 99 -2.52 7.95 1.57
N GLU A 100 -1.77 7.04 0.97
CA GLU A 100 -0.49 7.35 0.35
C GLU A 100 -0.60 7.31 -1.18
N GLY A 101 -1.50 6.46 -1.71
CA GLY A 101 -1.79 6.38 -3.14
C GLY A 101 -2.60 7.55 -3.70
N LEU A 102 -3.28 8.33 -2.83
CA LEU A 102 -4.09 9.49 -3.23
C LEU A 102 -3.48 10.85 -2.82
N SER A 103 -2.57 10.89 -1.84
CA SER A 103 -2.04 12.16 -1.30
C SER A 103 -1.06 12.90 -2.22
N GLU A 104 -0.48 12.25 -3.23
CA GLU A 104 0.34 12.97 -4.24
C GLU A 104 -0.48 13.84 -5.21
N ARG A 105 -1.82 13.83 -5.16
CA ARG A 105 -2.63 14.82 -5.89
C ARG A 105 -2.63 16.21 -5.24
N THR A 106 -2.07 16.37 -4.04
CA THR A 106 -2.07 17.66 -3.30
C THR A 106 -0.68 18.22 -3.02
N ALA A 107 0.40 17.43 -3.12
CA ALA A 107 1.77 17.90 -2.87
C ALA A 107 2.37 18.70 -4.07
N GLY A 108 1.54 19.48 -4.77
CA GLY A 108 1.94 20.28 -5.93
C GLY A 108 1.24 21.64 -6.05
N ASP A 109 0.44 22.05 -5.07
CA ASP A 109 -0.19 23.38 -5.02
C ASP A 109 -0.27 23.89 -3.58
N ASP A 110 0.87 24.36 -3.08
CA ASP A 110 0.89 25.44 -2.09
C ASP A 110 2.10 26.31 -2.42
N GLY A 111 1.95 27.03 -3.53
CA GLY A 111 2.76 28.19 -3.82
C GLY A 111 2.50 29.28 -2.78
N HIS A 112 3.60 29.85 -2.28
CA HIS A 112 3.75 31.27 -2.02
C HIS A 112 2.60 31.99 -1.29
N VAL A 113 2.75 32.16 0.02
CA VAL A 113 2.57 33.45 0.71
C VAL A 113 3.43 33.55 1.96
#